data_AF-A0A0W0VBU8-F1
#
_entry.id   AF-A0A0W0VBU8-F1
#
_cell.length_a   1.000
_cell.length_b   1.000
_cell.length_c   1.000
_cell.angle_alpha   90.00
_cell.angle_beta   90.00
_cell.angle_gamma   90.00
#
_symmetry.space_group_name_H-M   'P 1'
#
loop_
_entity.id
_entity.type
_entity.pdbx_description
1 polymer ?
#
loop_
_entity_poly.entity_id
_entity_poly.type
_entity_poly.pdbx_seq_one_letter_code
_entity_poly.pdbx_strand_id
1 'polypeptide(L)'
;MTKTLNNLRILNTRPKAQAKDLKKAIEAEGGVALDCPALAIQELSFQTPDLNSLEIAIFVSSNAVHYFFKSLRSQNIPWPSSIAIVAVGHATANALLHYNLRSSNIPKECNSESLLAIELLQQVKEKKILLVKGEGGRTLIAETLVNRRAELISLDVYKRVMPGYDSQYLQTLWQDKAVDIILFTSEQAMYNIFQMFGPSAHSWLCNTPCIVLSQRLAKAASSLGMQRIIISKPEAILETLHQFNQGLIHGKQQ
;
A
#
# COMPACT_ATOMS: atom_id res chain seq x y z
N MET A 1 4.74 17.75 31.35
CA MET A 1 6.01 17.17 30.83
C MET A 1 5.78 16.85 29.37
N THR A 2 6.53 17.47 28.46
CA THR A 2 6.49 17.16 27.03
C THR A 2 7.02 15.74 26.82
N LYS A 3 6.17 14.82 26.35
CA LYS A 3 6.61 13.47 25.96
C LYS A 3 7.55 13.64 24.75
N THR A 4 8.80 13.20 24.87
CA THR A 4 9.85 13.31 23.85
C THR A 4 10.40 11.92 23.54
N LEU A 5 10.66 11.67 22.26
CA LEU A 5 11.25 10.43 21.76
C LEU A 5 12.79 10.40 21.91
N ASN A 6 13.43 11.49 22.37
CA ASN A 6 14.86 11.53 22.75
C ASN A 6 15.81 10.88 21.74
N ASN A 7 15.71 11.25 20.47
CA ASN A 7 16.49 10.71 19.36
C ASN A 7 16.28 9.20 19.09
N LEU A 8 15.17 8.60 19.53
CA LEU A 8 14.83 7.22 19.17
C LEU A 8 14.81 7.06 17.65
N ARG A 9 15.55 6.08 17.12
CA ARG A 9 15.71 5.86 15.67
C ARG A 9 14.80 4.74 15.20
N ILE A 10 13.80 5.10 14.41
CA ILE A 10 12.74 4.21 13.94
C ILE A 10 12.94 3.90 12.46
N LEU A 11 13.10 2.62 12.13
CA LEU A 11 13.06 2.16 10.75
C LEU A 11 11.60 2.07 10.28
N ASN A 12 11.19 3.03 9.46
CA ASN A 12 9.83 3.14 8.95
C ASN A 12 9.70 2.39 7.61
N THR A 13 9.04 1.23 7.64
CA THR A 13 8.92 0.35 6.46
C THR A 13 7.70 0.62 5.58
N ARG A 14 6.91 1.64 5.94
CA ARG A 14 5.65 1.96 5.25
C ARG A 14 5.89 2.48 3.82
N PRO A 15 4.94 2.29 2.89
CA PRO A 15 5.03 2.89 1.56
C PRO A 15 5.22 4.41 1.62
N LYS A 16 6.02 4.98 0.71
CA LYS A 16 6.43 6.40 0.72
C LYS A 16 5.29 7.39 1.01
N ALA A 17 4.14 7.23 0.35
CA ALA A 17 2.99 8.11 0.53
C ALA A 17 2.42 8.07 1.97
N GLN A 18 2.44 6.90 2.62
CA GLN A 18 1.94 6.70 3.98
C GLN A 18 3.00 6.97 5.05
N ALA A 19 4.29 6.91 4.69
CA ALA A 19 5.40 7.15 5.59
C ALA A 19 5.51 8.64 6.00
N LYS A 20 5.15 9.56 5.10
CA LYS A 20 5.37 11.01 5.25
C LYS A 20 4.78 11.61 6.52
N ASP A 21 3.51 11.33 6.82
CA ASP A 21 2.84 11.96 7.97
C ASP A 21 3.36 11.40 9.29
N LEU A 22 3.59 10.08 9.35
CA LEU A 22 4.18 9.45 10.54
C LEU A 22 5.61 9.92 10.78
N LYS A 23 6.41 10.05 9.72
CA LYS A 23 7.77 10.60 9.80
C LYS A 23 7.76 11.99 10.43
N LYS A 24 6.94 12.90 9.90
CA LYS A 24 6.79 14.25 10.45
C LYS A 24 6.39 14.24 11.92
N ALA A 25 5.47 13.35 12.29
CA ALA A 25 5.02 13.27 13.68
C ALA A 25 6.11 12.73 14.62
N ILE A 26 6.88 11.73 14.19
CA ILE A 26 8.06 11.23 14.93
C ILE A 26 9.11 12.34 15.12
N GLU A 27 9.45 13.05 14.04
CA GLU A 27 10.46 14.12 14.05
C GLU A 27 10.00 15.30 14.92
N ALA A 28 8.71 15.65 14.89
CA ALA A 28 8.13 16.70 15.72
C ALA A 28 8.23 16.41 17.23
N GLU A 29 8.31 15.13 17.61
CA GLU A 29 8.47 14.69 19.00
C GLU A 29 9.92 14.34 19.35
N GLY A 30 10.89 14.75 18.51
CA GLY A 30 12.33 14.59 18.76
C GLY A 30 12.88 13.19 18.47
N GLY A 31 12.17 12.37 17.70
CA GLY A 31 12.66 11.09 17.18
C GLY A 31 13.32 11.21 15.81
N VAL A 32 13.95 10.13 15.35
CA VAL A 32 14.58 10.05 14.02
C VAL A 32 13.88 8.95 13.20
N ALA A 33 13.19 9.33 12.12
CA ALA A 33 12.53 8.38 11.23
C ALA A 33 13.41 8.05 10.01
N LEU A 34 13.95 6.83 9.99
CA LEU A 34 14.73 6.28 8.88
C LEU A 34 13.78 5.59 7.92
N ASP A 35 13.52 6.21 6.77
CA ASP A 35 12.64 5.65 5.76
C ASP A 35 13.33 4.48 5.04
N CYS A 36 12.73 3.30 5.15
CA CYS A 36 13.07 2.13 4.34
C CYS A 36 11.78 1.44 3.87
N PRO A 37 10.94 2.12 3.04
CA PRO A 37 9.77 1.50 2.42
C PRO A 37 10.07 0.10 1.92
N ALA A 38 9.29 -0.88 2.38
CA ALA A 38 9.43 -2.27 1.98
C ALA A 38 8.58 -2.61 0.74
N LEU A 39 7.75 -1.68 0.28
CA LEU A 39 6.89 -1.84 -0.87
C LEU A 39 6.88 -0.54 -1.68
N ALA A 40 7.11 -0.67 -2.98
CA ALA A 40 6.92 0.40 -3.95
C ALA A 40 5.84 0.03 -4.96
N ILE A 41 5.28 1.07 -5.57
CA ILE A 41 4.44 0.95 -6.74
C ILE A 41 5.31 1.32 -7.94
N GLN A 42 5.39 0.42 -8.90
CA GLN A 42 6.07 0.63 -10.16
C GLN A 42 5.02 0.73 -11.27
N GLU A 43 5.12 1.78 -12.08
CA GLU A 43 4.30 1.96 -13.28
C GLU A 43 4.57 0.83 -14.28
N LEU A 44 3.52 0.36 -14.96
CA LEU A 44 3.64 -0.57 -16.06
C LEU A 44 3.37 0.15 -17.38
N SER A 45 4.15 -0.18 -18.40
CA SER A 45 3.81 0.19 -19.77
C SER A 45 2.63 -0.66 -20.24
N PHE A 46 1.66 -0.02 -20.87
CA PHE A 46 0.51 -0.70 -21.45
C PHE A 46 0.09 -0.01 -22.74
N GLN A 47 -0.57 -0.76 -23.62
CA GLN A 47 -1.23 -0.20 -24.78
C GLN A 47 -2.61 0.31 -24.37
N THR A 48 -2.90 1.58 -24.65
CA THR A 48 -4.22 2.16 -24.40
C THR A 48 -5.26 1.46 -25.29
N PRO A 49 -6.33 0.87 -24.73
CA PRO A 49 -7.39 0.30 -25.54
C PRO A 49 -8.18 1.40 -26.28
N ASP A 50 -8.95 1.02 -27.30
CA ASP A 50 -9.85 1.97 -27.97
C ASP A 50 -10.95 2.43 -27.01
N LEU A 51 -10.77 3.62 -26.44
CA LEU A 51 -11.69 4.18 -25.44
C LEU A 51 -13.07 4.49 -26.01
N ASN A 52 -13.19 4.76 -27.31
CA ASN A 52 -14.49 5.09 -27.92
C ASN A 52 -15.41 3.87 -28.01
N SER A 53 -14.85 2.66 -27.94
CA SER A 53 -15.60 1.41 -27.93
C SER A 53 -16.10 1.01 -26.54
N LEU A 54 -15.65 1.70 -25.49
CA LEU A 54 -15.96 1.34 -24.10
C LEU A 54 -17.27 1.99 -23.65
N GLU A 55 -18.03 1.26 -22.85
CA GLU A 55 -19.23 1.77 -22.18
C GLU A 55 -18.97 2.04 -20.69
N ILE A 56 -18.12 1.22 -20.06
CA ILE A 56 -17.86 1.29 -18.62
C ILE A 56 -16.35 1.18 -18.37
N ALA A 57 -15.84 2.00 -17.45
CA ALA A 57 -14.49 1.87 -16.92
C ALA A 57 -14.50 1.76 -15.39
N ILE A 58 -13.85 0.73 -14.88
CA ILE A 58 -13.76 0.39 -13.47
C ILE A 58 -12.35 0.64 -12.98
N PHE A 59 -12.19 1.48 -11.96
CA PHE A 59 -10.92 1.74 -11.30
C PHE A 59 -10.90 1.13 -9.90
N VAL A 60 -9.93 0.24 -9.64
CA VAL A 60 -9.85 -0.50 -8.36
C VAL A 60 -8.92 0.12 -7.33
N SER A 61 -8.27 1.24 -7.63
CA SER A 61 -7.45 1.98 -6.67
C SER A 61 -7.14 3.39 -7.17
N SER A 62 -6.74 4.28 -6.26
CA SER A 62 -6.19 5.60 -6.61
C SER A 62 -4.96 5.49 -7.52
N ASN A 63 -4.11 4.48 -7.29
CA ASN A 63 -2.95 4.20 -8.15
C ASN A 63 -3.40 3.84 -9.58
N ALA A 64 -4.42 3.00 -9.73
CA ALA A 64 -4.96 2.63 -11.04
C ALA A 64 -5.40 3.88 -11.83
N VAL A 65 -6.10 4.80 -11.16
CA VAL A 65 -6.48 6.10 -11.75
C VAL A 65 -5.23 6.89 -12.15
N HIS A 66 -4.28 7.07 -11.22
CA HIS A 66 -3.13 7.92 -11.46
C HIS A 66 -2.27 7.45 -12.63
N TYR A 67 -1.89 6.17 -12.66
CA TYR A 67 -1.01 5.65 -13.72
C TYR A 67 -1.73 5.57 -15.06
N PHE A 68 -3.01 5.22 -15.08
CA PHE A 68 -3.79 5.20 -16.31
C PHE A 68 -3.91 6.59 -16.95
N PHE A 69 -4.36 7.59 -16.19
CA PHE A 69 -4.54 8.95 -16.73
C PHE A 69 -3.22 9.68 -16.95
N LYS A 70 -2.16 9.38 -16.20
CA LYS A 70 -0.80 9.83 -16.52
C LYS A 70 -0.39 9.39 -17.93
N SER A 71 -0.62 8.12 -18.26
CA SER A 71 -0.33 7.59 -19.60
C SER A 71 -1.18 8.27 -20.69
N LEU A 72 -2.51 8.39 -20.48
CA LEU A 72 -3.38 9.09 -21.45
C LEU A 72 -2.93 10.53 -21.73
N ARG A 73 -2.58 11.28 -20.68
CA ARG A 73 -2.06 12.65 -20.83
C ARG A 73 -0.76 12.68 -21.61
N SER A 74 0.16 11.76 -21.33
CA SER A 74 1.45 11.69 -22.05
C SER A 74 1.28 11.38 -23.55
N GLN A 75 0.19 10.69 -23.91
CA GLN A 75 -0.17 10.35 -25.29
C GLN A 75 -1.14 11.35 -25.92
N ASN A 76 -1.56 12.40 -25.21
CA ASN A 76 -2.61 13.34 -25.62
C ASN A 76 -3.94 12.67 -26.02
N ILE A 77 -4.29 11.55 -25.38
CA ILE A 77 -5.54 10.84 -25.63
C ILE A 77 -6.64 11.43 -24.71
N PRO A 78 -7.73 12.00 -25.26
CA PRO A 78 -8.82 12.53 -24.46
C PRO A 78 -9.66 11.40 -23.85
N TRP A 79 -10.29 11.67 -22.71
CA TRP A 79 -11.26 10.77 -22.10
C TRP A 79 -12.66 10.97 -22.71
N PRO A 80 -13.30 9.94 -23.30
CA PRO A 80 -14.66 10.06 -23.81
C PRO A 80 -15.69 10.20 -22.69
N SER A 81 -16.59 11.19 -22.80
CA SER A 81 -17.66 11.43 -21.81
C SER A 81 -18.75 10.36 -21.81
N SER A 82 -18.81 9.52 -22.85
CA SER A 82 -19.75 8.40 -22.96
C SER A 82 -19.44 7.26 -21.98
N ILE A 83 -18.21 7.17 -21.47
CA ILE A 83 -17.80 6.07 -20.59
C ILE A 83 -18.31 6.31 -19.17
N ALA A 84 -19.15 5.41 -18.67
CA ALA A 84 -19.56 5.40 -17.27
C ALA A 84 -18.39 4.98 -16.37
N ILE A 85 -18.04 5.82 -15.40
CA ILE A 85 -16.93 5.55 -14.48
C ILE A 85 -17.44 4.89 -13.20
N VAL A 86 -16.81 3.79 -12.81
CA VAL A 86 -17.00 3.11 -11.53
C VAL A 86 -15.70 3.18 -10.72
N ALA A 87 -15.80 3.63 -9.48
CA ALA A 87 -14.68 3.67 -8.56
C ALA A 87 -14.94 2.71 -7.39
N VAL A 88 -13.97 1.87 -7.03
CA VAL A 88 -14.15 0.90 -5.92
C VAL A 88 -14.37 1.53 -4.55
N GLY A 89 -14.08 2.82 -4.39
CA GLY A 89 -14.29 3.53 -3.13
C GLY A 89 -13.95 5.01 -3.22
N HIS A 90 -14.22 5.74 -2.14
CA HIS A 90 -14.07 7.20 -2.09
C HIS A 90 -12.65 7.70 -2.38
N ALA A 91 -11.61 7.00 -1.94
CA ALA A 91 -10.23 7.38 -2.26
C ALA A 91 -9.95 7.32 -3.77
N THR A 92 -10.50 6.32 -4.47
CA THR A 92 -10.41 6.18 -5.92
C THR A 92 -11.24 7.26 -6.64
N ALA A 93 -12.44 7.55 -6.13
CA ALA A 93 -13.27 8.64 -6.66
C ALA A 93 -12.60 10.01 -6.51
N ASN A 94 -11.96 10.28 -5.37
CA ASN A 94 -11.19 11.51 -5.14
C ASN A 94 -9.97 11.62 -6.07
N ALA A 95 -9.33 10.48 -6.39
CA ALA A 95 -8.25 10.47 -7.37
C ALA A 95 -8.73 10.90 -8.77
N LEU A 96 -9.95 10.52 -9.18
CA LEU A 96 -10.52 10.91 -10.48
C LEU A 96 -10.77 12.42 -10.58
N LEU A 97 -11.07 13.10 -9.47
CA LEU A 97 -11.28 14.56 -9.46
C LEU A 97 -10.05 15.34 -9.93
N HIS A 98 -8.83 14.83 -9.69
CA HIS A 98 -7.58 15.44 -10.18
C HIS A 98 -7.48 15.46 -11.72
N TYR A 99 -8.32 14.67 -12.38
CA TYR A 99 -8.45 14.59 -13.83
C TYR A 99 -9.76 15.22 -14.33
N ASN A 100 -10.45 15.99 -13.48
CA ASN A 100 -11.76 16.60 -13.76
C ASN A 100 -12.88 15.58 -14.06
N LEU A 101 -12.71 14.34 -13.58
CA LEU A 101 -13.68 13.27 -13.76
C LEU A 101 -14.39 12.97 -12.44
N ARG A 102 -15.67 12.64 -12.52
CA ARG A 102 -16.50 12.24 -11.39
C ARG A 102 -17.05 10.83 -11.64
N SER A 103 -17.03 10.00 -10.61
CA SER A 103 -17.77 8.74 -10.61
C SER A 103 -18.99 8.90 -9.71
N SER A 104 -20.17 8.65 -10.27
CA SER A 104 -21.42 8.50 -9.49
C SER A 104 -21.64 7.07 -8.99
N ASN A 105 -20.78 6.13 -9.41
CA ASN A 105 -20.91 4.70 -9.14
C ASN A 105 -19.83 4.28 -8.13
N ILE A 106 -20.10 4.53 -6.85
CA ILE A 106 -19.20 4.20 -5.75
C ILE A 106 -19.97 3.28 -4.79
N PRO A 107 -19.45 2.07 -4.48
CA PRO A 107 -20.13 1.18 -3.55
C PRO A 107 -20.07 1.71 -2.11
N LYS A 108 -21.01 1.27 -1.28
CA LYS A 108 -21.04 1.62 0.16
C LYS A 108 -19.78 1.13 0.89
N GLU A 109 -19.31 -0.06 0.56
CA GLU A 109 -18.08 -0.63 1.09
C GLU A 109 -17.02 -0.75 -0.01
N CYS A 110 -15.76 -0.49 0.36
CA CYS A 110 -14.63 -0.53 -0.56
C CYS A 110 -14.13 -1.97 -0.78
N ASN A 111 -15.00 -2.86 -1.30
CA ASN A 111 -14.68 -4.24 -1.62
C ASN A 111 -15.27 -4.68 -2.98
N SER A 112 -14.80 -5.82 -3.48
CA SER A 112 -15.15 -6.34 -4.81
C SER A 112 -16.63 -6.73 -4.88
N GLU A 113 -17.17 -7.29 -3.81
CA GLU A 113 -18.54 -7.74 -3.66
C GLU A 113 -19.52 -6.57 -3.76
N SER A 114 -19.28 -5.50 -3.01
CA SER A 114 -20.13 -4.30 -3.03
C SER A 114 -20.02 -3.54 -4.35
N LEU A 115 -18.83 -3.51 -4.97
CA LEU A 115 -18.69 -2.97 -6.33
C LEU A 115 -19.55 -3.76 -7.31
N LEU A 116 -19.47 -5.10 -7.28
CA LEU A 116 -20.23 -5.98 -8.15
C LEU A 116 -21.74 -5.97 -7.88
N ALA A 117 -22.19 -5.37 -6.78
CA ALA A 117 -23.60 -5.15 -6.44
C ALA A 117 -24.18 -3.83 -6.99
N ILE A 118 -23.35 -2.95 -7.56
CA ILE A 118 -23.82 -1.72 -8.23
C ILE A 118 -24.77 -2.10 -9.38
N GLU A 119 -25.90 -1.40 -9.48
CA GLU A 119 -26.94 -1.66 -10.48
C GLU A 119 -26.40 -1.65 -11.91
N LEU A 120 -25.56 -0.66 -12.23
CA LEU A 120 -24.87 -0.53 -13.53
C LEU A 120 -24.10 -1.81 -13.92
N LEU A 121 -23.61 -2.58 -12.94
CA LEU A 121 -22.82 -3.78 -13.17
C LEU A 121 -23.65 -5.08 -13.14
N GLN A 122 -24.94 -5.04 -12.83
CA GLN A 122 -25.80 -6.25 -12.83
C GLN A 122 -26.10 -6.73 -14.25
N GLN A 123 -26.37 -5.81 -15.17
CA GLN A 123 -26.75 -6.10 -16.56
C GLN A 123 -25.69 -5.57 -17.52
N VAL A 124 -24.66 -6.40 -17.73
CA VAL A 124 -23.45 -6.07 -18.50
C VAL A 124 -23.20 -7.01 -19.68
N LYS A 125 -24.18 -7.85 -20.03
CA LYS A 125 -24.08 -8.74 -21.19
C LYS A 125 -23.73 -7.92 -22.44
N GLU A 126 -22.71 -8.37 -23.16
CA GLU A 126 -22.16 -7.77 -24.40
C GLU A 126 -21.62 -6.33 -24.23
N LYS A 127 -21.60 -5.79 -23.01
CA LYS A 127 -21.01 -4.48 -22.76
C LYS A 127 -19.49 -4.55 -22.77
N LYS A 128 -18.86 -3.56 -23.39
CA LYS A 128 -17.40 -3.39 -23.37
C LYS A 128 -16.96 -2.65 -22.11
N ILE A 129 -16.26 -3.37 -21.24
CA ILE A 129 -15.85 -2.87 -19.92
C ILE A 129 -14.33 -2.88 -19.81
N LEU A 130 -13.76 -1.74 -19.44
CA LEU A 130 -12.35 -1.62 -19.06
C LEU A 130 -12.21 -1.77 -17.54
N LEU A 131 -11.41 -2.73 -17.09
CA LEU A 131 -11.00 -2.88 -15.70
C LEU A 131 -9.55 -2.43 -15.54
N VAL A 132 -9.35 -1.26 -14.94
CA VAL A 132 -8.03 -0.68 -14.68
C VAL A 132 -7.58 -1.06 -13.28
N LYS A 133 -6.47 -1.80 -13.20
CA LYS A 133 -5.97 -2.38 -11.96
C LYS A 133 -4.45 -2.43 -11.89
N GLY A 134 -3.95 -2.88 -10.76
CA GLY A 134 -2.55 -3.28 -10.64
C GLY A 134 -2.39 -4.78 -10.92
N GLU A 135 -1.20 -5.17 -11.35
CA GLU A 135 -0.80 -6.56 -11.59
C GLU A 135 -1.12 -7.45 -10.38
N GLY A 136 -1.71 -8.62 -10.67
CA GLY A 136 -2.18 -9.58 -9.68
C GLY A 136 -3.45 -9.12 -8.95
N GLY A 137 -3.62 -9.55 -7.70
CA GLY A 137 -4.78 -9.20 -6.86
C GLY A 137 -5.99 -10.13 -7.04
N ARG A 138 -7.13 -9.73 -6.47
CA ARG A 138 -8.37 -10.52 -6.53
C ARG A 138 -8.90 -10.59 -7.97
N THR A 139 -9.32 -11.78 -8.38
CA THR A 139 -9.89 -12.04 -9.71
C THR A 139 -11.41 -11.89 -9.76
N LEU A 140 -12.07 -11.84 -8.60
CA LEU A 140 -13.54 -11.83 -8.47
C LEU A 140 -14.26 -10.83 -9.38
N ILE A 141 -13.78 -9.59 -9.49
CA ILE A 141 -14.40 -8.57 -10.36
C ILE A 141 -14.35 -9.04 -11.83
N ALA A 142 -13.18 -9.48 -12.28
CA ALA A 142 -12.99 -9.90 -13.66
C ALA A 142 -13.83 -11.16 -13.97
N GLU A 143 -13.72 -12.18 -13.12
CA GLU A 143 -14.47 -13.43 -13.27
C GLU A 143 -15.98 -13.20 -13.28
N THR A 144 -16.49 -12.35 -12.37
CA THR A 144 -17.92 -12.08 -12.29
C THR A 144 -18.44 -11.34 -13.53
N LEU A 145 -17.72 -10.35 -14.04
CA LEU A 145 -18.14 -9.60 -15.23
C LEU A 145 -18.09 -10.49 -16.49
N VAL A 146 -17.08 -11.35 -16.62
CA VAL A 146 -17.01 -12.36 -17.69
C VAL A 146 -18.18 -13.35 -17.57
N ASN A 147 -18.49 -13.83 -16.36
CA ASN A 147 -19.64 -14.72 -16.14
C ASN A 147 -20.99 -14.04 -16.45
N ARG A 148 -21.08 -12.72 -16.28
CA ARG A 148 -22.21 -11.88 -16.72
C ARG A 148 -22.18 -11.57 -18.23
N ARG A 149 -21.26 -12.19 -18.98
CA ARG A 149 -21.07 -12.08 -20.44
C ARG A 149 -20.66 -10.68 -20.91
N ALA A 150 -19.94 -9.91 -20.08
CA ALA A 150 -19.32 -8.67 -20.51
C ALA A 150 -18.09 -8.93 -21.39
N GLU A 151 -17.83 -8.02 -22.33
CA GLU A 151 -16.57 -7.96 -23.07
C GLU A 151 -15.54 -7.20 -22.22
N LEU A 152 -14.80 -7.94 -21.39
CA LEU A 152 -13.89 -7.36 -20.40
C LEU A 152 -12.47 -7.17 -20.95
N ILE A 153 -11.97 -5.94 -20.90
CA ILE A 153 -10.56 -5.60 -21.08
C ILE A 153 -9.96 -5.37 -19.70
N SER A 154 -9.09 -6.28 -19.24
CA SER A 154 -8.34 -6.10 -18.00
C SER A 154 -7.00 -5.44 -18.30
N LEU A 155 -6.72 -4.30 -17.66
CA LEU A 155 -5.54 -3.49 -17.91
C LEU A 155 -4.74 -3.28 -16.62
N ASP A 156 -3.56 -3.89 -16.57
CA ASP A 156 -2.61 -3.71 -15.47
C ASP A 156 -1.73 -2.48 -15.76
N VAL A 157 -1.87 -1.43 -14.95
CA VAL A 157 -1.19 -0.14 -15.17
C VAL A 157 -0.08 0.13 -14.14
N TYR A 158 0.02 -0.71 -13.12
CA TYR A 158 1.11 -0.69 -12.15
C TYR A 158 1.31 -2.08 -11.57
N LYS A 159 2.46 -2.32 -10.94
CA LYS A 159 2.71 -3.48 -10.10
C LYS A 159 3.28 -3.07 -8.75
N ARG A 160 3.09 -3.95 -7.77
CA ARG A 160 3.70 -3.82 -6.45
C ARG A 160 5.06 -4.53 -6.51
N VAL A 161 6.12 -3.84 -6.13
CA VAL A 161 7.48 -4.38 -6.13
C VAL A 161 8.16 -4.16 -4.80
N MET A 162 9.10 -5.04 -4.49
CA MET A 162 10.10 -4.78 -3.46
C MET A 162 11.06 -3.70 -3.99
N PRO A 163 11.27 -2.58 -3.28
CA PRO A 163 12.15 -1.55 -3.78
C PRO A 163 13.61 -2.01 -3.77
N GLY A 164 14.36 -1.62 -4.79
CA GLY A 164 15.82 -1.75 -4.77
C GLY A 164 16.42 -0.71 -3.83
N TYR A 165 17.37 -1.13 -3.00
CA TYR A 165 18.18 -0.24 -2.17
C TYR A 165 19.65 -0.48 -2.46
N ASP A 166 20.42 0.59 -2.29
CA ASP A 166 21.87 0.51 -2.23
C ASP A 166 22.29 -0.39 -1.06
N SER A 167 23.20 -1.34 -1.33
CA SER A 167 23.63 -2.32 -0.33
C SER A 167 24.41 -1.65 0.81
N GLN A 168 25.17 -0.60 0.51
CA GLN A 168 25.92 0.15 1.52
C GLN A 168 24.97 0.86 2.50
N TYR A 169 23.91 1.49 1.99
CA TYR A 169 22.87 2.08 2.84
C TYR A 169 22.25 1.05 3.79
N LEU A 170 21.85 -0.12 3.27
CA LEU A 170 21.28 -1.17 4.12
C LEU A 170 22.28 -1.67 5.15
N GLN A 171 23.56 -1.82 4.79
CA GLN A 171 24.63 -2.21 5.72
C GLN A 171 24.80 -1.21 6.86
N THR A 172 24.86 0.08 6.57
CA THR A 172 24.92 1.15 7.59
C THR A 172 23.76 1.06 8.58
N LEU A 173 22.54 0.71 8.13
CA LEU A 173 21.39 0.63 9.03
C LEU A 173 21.58 -0.41 10.15
N TRP A 174 22.21 -1.56 9.86
CA TRP A 174 22.36 -2.63 10.85
C TRP A 174 23.75 -2.73 11.48
N GLN A 175 24.82 -2.41 10.75
CA GLN A 175 26.20 -2.49 11.26
C GLN A 175 26.53 -1.33 12.21
N ASP A 176 26.06 -0.12 11.90
CA ASP A 176 26.32 1.06 12.73
C ASP A 176 25.29 1.21 13.87
N LYS A 177 24.49 0.14 14.10
CA LYS A 177 23.37 0.13 15.04
C LYS A 177 22.49 1.36 14.88
N ALA A 178 22.19 1.76 13.64
CA ALA A 178 21.49 3.01 13.33
C ALA A 178 19.99 2.98 13.67
N VAL A 179 19.45 1.81 14.01
CA VAL A 179 18.02 1.59 14.26
C VAL A 179 17.82 1.03 15.67
N ASP A 180 16.87 1.62 16.40
CA ASP A 180 16.46 1.15 17.73
C ASP A 180 15.19 0.29 17.68
N ILE A 181 14.31 0.56 16.72
CA ILE A 181 13.04 -0.15 16.55
C ILE A 181 12.55 -0.13 15.09
N ILE A 182 11.96 -1.23 14.64
CA ILE A 182 11.42 -1.38 13.28
C ILE A 182 9.89 -1.32 13.33
N LEU A 183 9.26 -0.55 12.43
CA LEU A 183 7.81 -0.52 12.30
C LEU A 183 7.35 -1.37 11.12
N PHE A 184 6.51 -2.37 11.37
CA PHE A 184 5.88 -3.19 10.34
C PHE A 184 4.36 -3.05 10.33
N THR A 185 3.82 -2.66 9.18
CA THR A 185 2.37 -2.47 9.00
C THR A 185 1.71 -3.55 8.13
N SER A 186 2.49 -4.51 7.61
CA SER A 186 1.99 -5.65 6.84
C SER A 186 3.00 -6.80 6.84
N GLU A 187 2.52 -8.03 6.63
CA GLU A 187 3.40 -9.21 6.50
C GLU A 187 4.31 -9.10 5.28
N GLN A 188 3.79 -8.63 4.14
CA GLN A 188 4.61 -8.44 2.94
C GLN A 188 5.79 -7.49 3.18
N ALA A 189 5.58 -6.43 3.97
CA ALA A 189 6.68 -5.54 4.35
C ALA A 189 7.74 -6.26 5.19
N MET A 190 7.35 -7.16 6.10
CA MET A 190 8.31 -7.97 6.86
C MET A 190 9.14 -8.86 5.94
N TYR A 191 8.48 -9.66 5.10
CA TYR A 191 9.18 -10.54 4.17
C TYR A 191 10.14 -9.77 3.25
N ASN A 192 9.69 -8.63 2.71
CA ASN A 192 10.51 -7.79 1.85
C ASN A 192 11.72 -7.21 2.61
N ILE A 193 11.56 -6.76 3.87
CA ILE A 193 12.71 -6.28 4.67
C ILE A 193 13.73 -7.40 4.92
N PHE A 194 13.28 -8.60 5.31
CA PHE A 194 14.18 -9.73 5.50
C PHE A 194 14.94 -10.09 4.21
N GLN A 195 14.25 -10.03 3.06
CA GLN A 195 14.88 -10.29 1.76
C GLN A 195 15.85 -9.17 1.35
N MET A 196 15.47 -7.90 1.54
CA MET A 196 16.29 -6.73 1.19
C MET A 196 17.60 -6.68 1.97
N PHE A 197 17.53 -6.91 3.29
CA PHE A 197 18.71 -6.90 4.16
C PHE A 197 19.56 -8.17 4.02
N GLY A 198 18.94 -9.27 3.60
CA GLY A 198 19.61 -10.53 3.29
C GLY A 198 20.08 -11.33 4.52
N PRO A 199 20.68 -12.51 4.30
CA PRO A 199 21.00 -13.45 5.37
C PRO A 199 21.97 -12.92 6.43
N SER A 200 22.92 -12.07 6.03
CA SER A 200 23.94 -11.51 6.94
C SER A 200 23.35 -10.63 8.03
N ALA A 201 22.23 -9.96 7.75
CA ALA A 201 21.53 -9.09 8.70
C ALA A 201 20.41 -9.83 9.47
N HIS A 202 20.19 -11.12 9.21
CA HIS A 202 19.07 -11.88 9.78
C HIS A 202 19.08 -11.87 11.31
N SER A 203 20.24 -12.13 11.92
CA SER A 203 20.36 -12.10 13.39
C SER A 203 20.06 -10.71 13.96
N TRP A 204 20.52 -9.65 13.30
CA TRP A 204 20.18 -8.28 13.71
C TRP A 204 18.68 -8.01 13.60
N LEU A 205 18.02 -8.40 12.50
CA LEU A 205 16.57 -8.24 12.34
C LEU A 205 15.81 -8.95 13.46
N CYS A 206 16.16 -10.20 13.77
CA CYS A 206 15.48 -11.00 14.79
C CYS A 206 15.64 -10.43 16.22
N ASN A 207 16.80 -9.81 16.50
CA ASN A 207 17.10 -9.19 17.80
C ASN A 207 16.63 -7.74 17.93
N THR A 208 16.35 -7.06 16.81
CA THR A 208 15.87 -5.68 16.81
C THR A 208 14.38 -5.64 17.19
N PRO A 209 13.97 -4.81 18.18
CA PRO A 209 12.57 -4.65 18.52
C PRO A 209 11.72 -4.22 17.32
N CYS A 210 10.47 -4.68 17.27
CA CYS A 210 9.53 -4.22 16.27
C CYS A 210 8.16 -3.87 16.83
N ILE A 211 7.52 -2.89 16.18
CA ILE A 211 6.09 -2.59 16.34
C ILE A 211 5.34 -3.22 15.19
N VAL A 212 4.27 -3.93 15.52
CA VAL A 212 3.29 -4.49 14.58
C VAL A 212 1.88 -4.00 14.91
N LEU A 213 1.00 -3.95 13.91
CA LEU A 213 -0.35 -3.36 14.08
C LEU A 213 -1.46 -4.34 14.43
N SER A 214 -1.16 -5.63 14.63
CA SER A 214 -2.16 -6.63 15.02
C SER A 214 -1.51 -7.92 15.54
N GLN A 215 -2.31 -8.75 16.22
CA GLN A 215 -1.89 -10.08 16.64
C GLN A 215 -1.48 -10.99 15.47
N ARG A 216 -2.15 -10.85 14.32
CA ARG A 216 -1.79 -11.59 13.11
C ARG A 216 -0.37 -11.26 12.66
N LEU A 217 -0.04 -9.97 12.61
CA LEU A 217 1.30 -9.51 12.28
C LEU A 217 2.34 -9.92 13.33
N ALA A 218 1.97 -9.97 14.61
CA ALA A 218 2.85 -10.47 15.66
C ALA A 218 3.21 -11.95 15.47
N LYS A 219 2.23 -12.79 15.10
CA LYS A 219 2.48 -14.19 14.77
C LYS A 219 3.42 -14.32 13.57
N ALA A 220 3.20 -13.55 12.51
CA ALA A 220 4.07 -13.54 11.34
C ALA A 220 5.52 -13.12 11.67
N ALA A 221 5.69 -12.06 12.47
CA ALA A 221 7.00 -11.62 12.95
C ALA A 221 7.70 -12.70 13.80
N SER A 222 6.97 -13.38 14.67
CA SER A 222 7.49 -14.49 15.47
C SER A 222 7.92 -15.68 14.60
N SER A 223 7.14 -16.03 13.57
CA SER A 223 7.51 -17.08 12.60
C SER A 223 8.75 -16.72 11.77
N LEU A 224 9.08 -15.44 11.64
CA LEU A 224 10.32 -14.96 11.02
C LEU A 224 11.50 -14.92 12.00
N GLY A 225 11.30 -15.29 13.27
CA GLY A 225 12.34 -15.32 14.31
C GLY A 225 12.49 -14.04 15.13
N MET A 226 11.61 -13.04 14.96
CA MET A 226 11.68 -11.82 15.76
C MET A 226 11.35 -12.09 17.22
N GLN A 227 12.21 -11.61 18.12
CA GLN A 227 12.14 -11.92 19.55
C GLN A 227 11.38 -10.86 20.36
N ARG A 228 11.47 -9.59 19.96
CA ARG A 228 10.93 -8.45 20.72
C ARG A 228 9.82 -7.76 19.93
N ILE A 229 8.61 -8.30 20.04
CA ILE A 229 7.45 -7.85 19.26
C ILE A 229 6.50 -7.04 20.15
N ILE A 230 6.16 -5.83 19.72
CA ILE A 230 5.24 -4.91 20.40
C ILE A 230 4.02 -4.71 19.50
N ILE A 231 2.83 -4.97 20.04
CA ILE A 231 1.59 -4.75 19.30
C ILE A 231 1.08 -3.34 19.59
N SER A 232 0.78 -2.58 18.54
CA SER A 232 0.19 -1.25 18.60
C SER A 232 -1.09 -1.17 17.77
N LYS A 233 -1.89 -0.13 17.98
CA LYS A 233 -2.97 0.26 17.06
C LYS A 233 -2.46 1.35 16.11
N PRO A 234 -2.99 1.45 14.88
CA PRO A 234 -2.57 2.48 13.92
C PRO A 234 -2.54 3.91 14.49
N GLU A 235 -3.53 4.26 15.29
CA GLU A 235 -3.70 5.57 15.94
C GLU A 235 -2.79 5.78 17.17
N ALA A 236 -2.21 4.69 17.72
CA ALA A 236 -1.43 4.71 18.96
C ALA A 236 0.07 4.46 18.74
N ILE A 237 0.55 4.51 17.49
CA ILE A 237 1.96 4.24 17.17
C ILE A 237 2.90 5.17 17.94
N LEU A 238 2.64 6.48 17.97
CA LEU A 238 3.47 7.45 18.70
C LEU A 238 3.47 7.19 20.20
N GLU A 239 2.30 6.93 20.79
CA GLU A 239 2.21 6.59 22.21
C GLU A 239 3.00 5.30 22.54
N THR A 240 2.94 4.31 21.66
CA THR A 240 3.70 3.07 21.80
C THR A 240 5.21 3.34 21.73
N LEU A 241 5.66 4.23 20.83
CA LEU A 241 7.06 4.65 20.76
C LEU A 241 7.52 5.37 22.03
N HIS A 242 6.67 6.21 22.63
CA HIS A 242 6.96 6.83 23.93
C HIS A 242 7.10 5.79 25.04
N GLN A 243 6.17 4.85 25.13
CA GLN A 243 6.23 3.78 26.13
C GLN A 243 7.50 2.91 25.95
N PHE A 244 7.89 2.63 24.70
CA PHE A 244 9.11 1.92 24.39
C PHE A 244 10.35 2.69 24.85
N ASN A 245 10.42 3.98 24.50
CA ASN A 245 11.53 4.87 24.87
C ASN A 245 11.68 5.02 26.39
N GLN A 246 10.57 5.01 27.13
CA GLN A 246 10.54 5.10 28.60
C GLN A 246 10.84 3.77 29.31
N GLY A 247 11.06 2.68 28.58
CA GLY A 247 11.30 1.37 29.15
C GLY A 247 10.06 0.64 29.68
N LEU A 248 8.87 1.20 29.44
CA LEU A 248 7.60 0.67 29.94
C LEU A 248 7.14 -0.59 29.18
N ILE A 249 7.59 -0.73 27.93
CA ILE A 249 7.34 -1.90 27.10
C ILE A 249 8.66 -2.42 26.54
N HIS A 250 9.21 -3.44 27.20
CA HIS A 250 10.27 -4.26 26.62
C HIS A 250 9.61 -5.58 26.25
N GLY A 251 9.55 -5.88 24.94
CA GLY A 251 8.88 -7.06 24.41
C GLY A 251 9.16 -8.27 25.29
N LYS A 252 8.10 -8.88 25.85
CA LYS A 252 8.23 -10.03 26.73
C LYS A 252 8.99 -11.11 25.99
N GLN A 253 10.13 -11.53 26.54
CA GLN A 253 10.71 -12.83 26.20
C GLN A 253 9.66 -13.87 26.61
N GLN A 254 9.00 -14.48 25.62
CA GLN A 254 8.30 -15.76 25.83
C GLN A 254 9.28 -16.88 25.50
#